data_AF-A0A524KY67-F1
#
_entry.id   AF-A0A524KY67-F1
#
_cell.length_a   1.000
_cell.length_b   1.000
_cell.length_c   1.000
_cell.angle_alpha   90.00
_cell.angle_beta   90.00
_cell.angle_gamma   90.00
#
_symmetry.space_group_name_H-M   'P 1'
#
loop_
_entity.id
_entity.type
_entity.pdbx_description
1 polymer ?
#
loop_
_entity_poly.entity_id
_entity_poly.type
_entity_poly.pdbx_seq_one_letter_code
_entity_poly.pdbx_strand_id
1 'polypeptide(L)'
;MNKIERLMNTIIILKAQPGIPVESLARILNISCRTVYRDFNTLALAGLPVHSSTGPHGGYYIDEHYFLPPLRFSGEEAASLFLAGNFLLQQKGFPYQKNMHLALLKIENLLEKDNKKYIREVKDSISFNIQKLKDYEDYSETFALLNEAILNKKQVHLKYYTISRDEITTRTVNPCHLCSARVLGILSPTAIG
;
A
#
# COMPACT_ATOMS: atom_id res chain seq x y z
N MET A 1 12.24 16.41 -23.60
CA MET A 1 12.17 15.80 -22.26
C MET A 1 11.15 14.67 -22.25
N ASN A 2 11.56 13.45 -21.86
CA ASN A 2 10.63 12.32 -21.79
C ASN A 2 9.66 12.49 -20.58
N LYS A 3 8.57 11.72 -20.53
CA LYS A 3 7.56 11.87 -19.45
C LYS A 3 8.11 11.58 -18.05
N ILE A 4 8.92 10.54 -17.87
CA ILE A 4 9.49 10.15 -16.58
C ILE A 4 10.45 11.21 -16.08
N GLU A 5 11.39 11.65 -16.92
CA GLU A 5 12.33 12.72 -16.63
C GLU A 5 11.60 13.99 -16.18
N ARG A 6 10.55 14.36 -16.91
CA ARG A 6 9.71 15.53 -16.57
C ARG A 6 9.01 15.40 -15.23
N LEU A 7 8.42 14.23 -14.92
CA LEU A 7 7.76 14.00 -13.64
C LEU A 7 8.75 14.05 -12.48
N MET A 8 9.93 13.45 -12.64
CA MET A 8 11.00 13.50 -11.64
C MET A 8 11.46 14.94 -11.38
N ASN A 9 11.71 15.71 -12.44
CA ASN A 9 12.09 17.11 -12.33
C ASN A 9 10.97 17.95 -11.67
N THR A 10 9.70 17.65 -11.98
CA THR A 10 8.55 18.30 -11.34
C THR A 10 8.57 18.07 -9.83
N ILE A 11 8.77 16.83 -9.38
CA ILE A 11 8.86 16.49 -7.94
C ILE A 11 10.02 17.24 -7.28
N ILE A 12 11.20 17.21 -7.91
CA ILE A 12 12.40 17.87 -7.37
C ILE A 12 12.16 19.38 -7.18
N ILE A 13 11.59 20.05 -8.18
CA ILE A 13 11.31 21.49 -8.11
C ILE A 13 10.26 21.80 -7.04
N LEU A 14 9.15 21.05 -7.00
CA LEU A 14 8.10 21.26 -6.01
C LEU A 14 8.60 21.05 -4.57
N LYS A 15 9.55 20.11 -4.35
CA LYS A 15 10.19 19.90 -3.04
C LYS A 15 11.20 20.99 -2.69
N ALA A 16 11.96 21.48 -3.67
CA ALA A 16 12.97 22.51 -3.45
C ALA A 16 12.37 23.92 -3.30
N GLN A 17 11.23 24.17 -3.94
CA GLN A 17 10.54 25.46 -3.96
C GLN A 17 9.03 25.28 -3.70
N PRO A 18 8.61 24.98 -2.45
CA PRO A 18 7.21 24.95 -2.09
C PRO A 18 6.52 26.30 -2.40
N GLY A 19 5.35 26.25 -3.04
CA GLY A 19 4.62 27.47 -3.42
C GLY A 19 5.04 28.07 -4.76
N ILE A 20 5.75 27.31 -5.61
CA ILE A 20 6.09 27.78 -6.96
C ILE A 20 4.82 27.98 -7.83
N PRO A 21 4.66 29.12 -8.53
CA PRO A 21 3.58 29.31 -9.50
C PRO A 21 3.69 28.33 -10.68
N VAL A 22 2.55 27.92 -11.23
CA VAL A 22 2.53 26.96 -12.35
C VAL A 22 3.26 27.51 -13.58
N GLU A 23 3.21 28.83 -13.80
CA GLU A 23 3.85 29.51 -14.91
C GLU A 23 5.38 29.47 -14.79
N SER A 24 5.88 29.63 -13.56
CA SER A 24 7.32 29.51 -13.27
C SER A 24 7.78 28.06 -13.45
N LEU A 25 7.02 27.10 -12.95
CA LEU A 25 7.32 25.67 -13.12
C LEU A 25 7.31 25.26 -14.60
N ALA A 26 6.32 25.73 -15.36
CA ALA A 26 6.21 25.51 -16.80
C ALA A 26 7.41 26.10 -17.56
N ARG A 27 7.87 27.30 -17.17
CA ARG A 27 9.04 27.96 -17.73
C ARG A 27 10.32 27.18 -17.44
N ILE A 28 10.54 26.75 -16.20
CA ILE A 28 11.73 25.98 -15.79
C ILE A 28 11.81 24.65 -16.57
N LEU A 29 10.67 23.98 -16.72
CA LEU A 29 10.59 22.69 -17.41
C LEU A 29 10.48 22.82 -18.94
N ASN A 30 10.40 24.04 -19.47
CA ASN A 30 10.18 24.36 -20.88
C ASN A 30 8.97 23.62 -21.48
N ILE A 31 7.82 23.71 -20.81
CA ILE A 31 6.55 23.08 -21.20
C ILE A 31 5.38 24.05 -21.01
N SER A 32 4.19 23.68 -21.49
CA SER A 32 2.98 24.45 -21.24
C SER A 32 2.43 24.21 -19.82
N CYS A 33 1.71 25.19 -19.26
CA CYS A 33 0.98 25.03 -18.00
C CYS A 33 -0.03 23.86 -18.07
N ARG A 34 -0.68 23.64 -19.24
CA ARG A 34 -1.55 22.49 -19.47
C ARG A 34 -0.82 21.15 -19.28
N THR A 35 0.44 21.08 -19.72
CA THR A 35 1.28 19.89 -19.51
C THR A 35 1.61 19.71 -18.02
N VAL A 36 1.93 20.79 -17.30
CA VAL A 36 2.17 20.76 -15.85
C VAL A 36 0.94 20.21 -15.10
N TYR A 37 -0.25 20.73 -15.39
CA TYR A 37 -1.49 20.23 -14.76
C TYR A 37 -1.75 18.75 -15.04
N ARG A 38 -1.47 18.29 -16.26
CA ARG A 38 -1.59 16.86 -16.61
C ARG A 38 -0.56 16.01 -15.87
N ASP A 39 0.64 16.55 -15.65
CA ASP A 39 1.67 15.89 -14.88
C ASP A 39 1.30 15.85 -13.39
N PHE A 40 0.71 16.91 -12.82
CA PHE A 40 0.15 16.90 -11.45
C PHE A 40 -0.89 15.79 -11.28
N ASN A 41 -1.81 15.63 -12.23
CA ASN A 41 -2.76 14.51 -12.21
C ASN A 41 -2.06 13.16 -12.28
N THR A 42 -0.99 13.05 -13.08
CA THR A 42 -0.20 11.81 -13.15
C THR A 42 0.50 11.52 -11.82
N LEU A 43 1.05 12.54 -11.15
CA LEU A 43 1.66 12.42 -9.83
C LEU A 43 0.63 12.02 -8.78
N ALA A 44 -0.56 12.63 -8.79
CA ALA A 44 -1.65 12.26 -7.88
C ALA A 44 -2.05 10.79 -8.03
N LEU A 45 -2.19 10.29 -9.26
CA LEU A 45 -2.46 8.86 -9.54
C LEU A 45 -1.31 7.94 -9.10
N ALA A 46 -0.07 8.44 -9.07
CA ALA A 46 1.08 7.74 -8.53
C ALA A 46 1.19 7.83 -7.00
N GLY A 47 0.22 8.45 -6.34
CA GLY A 47 0.25 8.71 -4.91
C GLY A 47 1.33 9.74 -4.56
N LEU A 48 1.36 10.88 -5.25
CA LEU A 48 2.10 12.08 -4.90
C LEU A 48 1.20 13.28 -5.19
N PRO A 49 0.23 13.60 -4.32
CA PRO A 49 -0.70 14.69 -4.54
C PRO A 49 0.04 16.03 -4.54
N VAL A 50 -0.27 16.86 -5.52
CA VAL A 50 0.21 18.24 -5.61
C VAL A 50 -0.92 19.15 -5.14
N HIS A 51 -0.67 19.94 -4.12
CA HIS A 51 -1.59 20.89 -3.52
C HIS A 51 -1.32 22.30 -4.03
N SER A 52 -2.30 23.20 -3.85
CA SER A 52 -2.20 24.61 -4.19
C SER A 52 -2.56 25.47 -2.98
N SER A 53 -1.74 26.48 -2.69
CA SER A 53 -2.08 27.55 -1.73
C SER A 53 -2.46 28.83 -2.48
N THR A 54 -3.34 29.65 -1.91
CA THR A 54 -3.75 30.95 -2.45
C THR A 54 -3.12 32.10 -1.65
N GLY A 55 -2.89 33.25 -2.31
CA GLY A 55 -2.32 34.46 -1.69
C GLY A 55 -0.96 34.87 -2.26
N PRO A 56 -0.28 35.88 -1.68
CA PRO A 56 0.98 36.45 -2.18
C PRO A 56 2.16 35.45 -2.22
N HIS A 57 2.08 34.38 -1.44
CA HIS A 57 3.01 33.24 -1.44
C HIS A 57 2.30 31.94 -1.86
N GLY A 58 1.20 32.07 -2.60
CA GLY A 58 0.44 30.97 -3.15
C GLY A 58 1.15 30.33 -4.35
N GLY A 59 0.83 29.07 -4.60
CA GLY A 59 1.44 28.26 -5.65
C GLY A 59 1.35 26.78 -5.31
N TYR A 60 2.08 25.95 -6.07
CA TYR A 60 1.99 24.50 -5.99
C TYR A 60 3.08 23.89 -5.11
N TYR A 61 2.73 22.85 -4.37
CA TYR A 61 3.64 22.13 -3.49
C TYR A 61 3.20 20.68 -3.31
N ILE A 62 4.11 19.80 -2.89
CA ILE A 62 3.77 18.47 -2.38
C ILE A 62 3.71 18.59 -0.86
N ASP A 63 2.63 18.10 -0.24
CA ASP A 63 2.49 18.19 1.22
C ASP A 63 3.66 17.50 1.92
N GLU A 64 4.32 18.20 2.85
CA GLU A 64 5.40 17.66 3.66
C GLU A 64 4.95 16.44 4.48
N HIS A 65 3.67 16.41 4.89
CA HIS A 65 3.05 15.35 5.68
C HIS A 65 2.57 14.19 4.82
N TYR A 66 2.65 14.30 3.48
CA TYR A 66 2.33 13.17 2.61
C TYR A 66 3.33 12.02 2.79
N PHE A 67 4.60 12.36 3.04
CA PHE A 67 5.60 11.39 3.44
C PHE A 67 5.50 11.21 4.95
N LEU A 68 5.55 9.96 5.42
CA LEU A 68 5.77 9.73 6.84
C LEU A 68 7.05 10.46 7.26
N PRO A 69 7.05 11.17 8.41
CA PRO A 69 8.27 11.77 8.93
C PRO A 69 9.36 10.69 9.03
N PRO A 70 10.67 11.05 9.00
CA PRO A 70 11.75 10.07 9.01
C PRO A 70 11.59 9.10 10.18
N LEU A 71 11.19 7.86 9.88
CA LEU A 71 11.02 6.81 10.86
C LEU A 71 12.36 6.10 11.07
N ARG A 72 12.74 5.94 12.33
CA ARG A 72 13.85 5.06 12.71
C ARG A 72 13.25 3.74 13.17
N PHE A 73 13.64 2.66 12.51
CA PHE A 73 13.33 1.31 12.94
C PHE A 73 14.58 0.66 13.53
N SER A 74 14.42 -0.05 14.64
CA SER A 74 15.42 -1.04 15.05
C SER A 74 15.44 -2.22 14.05
N GLY A 75 16.52 -3.01 14.06
CA GLY A 75 16.60 -4.21 13.23
C GLY A 75 15.46 -5.20 13.50
N GLU A 76 15.07 -5.32 14.78
CA GLU A 76 13.99 -6.21 15.24
C GLU A 76 12.60 -5.70 14.82
N GLU A 77 12.33 -4.40 14.94
CA GLU A 77 11.08 -3.79 14.49
C GLU A 77 10.90 -4.01 12.99
N ALA A 78 11.94 -3.74 12.20
CA ALA A 78 11.90 -3.93 10.77
C ALA A 78 11.74 -5.42 10.40
N ALA A 79 12.47 -6.33 11.07
CA ALA A 79 12.32 -7.77 10.86
C ALA A 79 10.90 -8.26 11.17
N SER A 80 10.28 -7.77 12.25
CA SER A 80 8.91 -8.15 12.62
C SER A 80 7.88 -7.77 11.55
N LEU A 81 7.98 -6.55 10.99
CA LEU A 81 7.13 -6.07 9.91
C LEU A 81 7.37 -6.86 8.62
N PHE A 82 8.63 -7.18 8.32
CA PHE A 82 8.98 -8.00 7.17
C PHE A 82 8.43 -9.40 7.26
N LEU A 83 8.51 -10.06 8.41
CA LEU A 83 7.98 -11.41 8.61
C LEU A 83 6.46 -11.41 8.50
N ALA A 84 5.78 -10.48 9.17
CA ALA A 84 4.33 -10.34 9.09
C ALA A 84 3.86 -10.04 7.66
N GLY A 85 4.54 -9.12 6.97
CA GLY A 85 4.23 -8.77 5.59
C GLY A 85 4.45 -9.94 4.62
N ASN A 86 5.59 -10.63 4.71
CA ASN A 86 5.83 -11.82 3.88
C ASN A 86 4.82 -12.93 4.15
N PHE A 87 4.47 -13.19 5.42
CA PHE A 87 3.44 -14.16 5.76
C PHE A 87 2.09 -13.84 5.10
N LEU A 88 1.68 -12.56 5.12
CA LEU A 88 0.45 -12.12 4.47
C LEU A 88 0.52 -12.24 2.94
N LEU A 89 1.68 -11.96 2.34
CA LEU A 89 1.90 -12.09 0.89
C LEU A 89 1.88 -13.54 0.39
N GLN A 90 2.10 -14.53 1.27
CA GLN A 90 1.92 -15.95 0.94
C GLN A 90 0.44 -16.38 0.89
N GLN A 91 -0.49 -15.56 1.41
CA GLN A 91 -1.92 -15.85 1.33
C GLN A 91 -2.42 -15.49 -0.08
N LYS A 92 -2.94 -16.49 -0.81
CA LYS A 92 -3.57 -16.24 -2.11
C LYS A 92 -4.77 -15.32 -1.97
N GLY A 93 -4.97 -14.42 -2.93
CA GLY A 93 -6.08 -13.48 -2.92
C GLY A 93 -6.01 -12.40 -1.83
N PHE A 94 -4.84 -12.18 -1.20
CA PHE A 94 -4.68 -11.11 -0.21
C PHE A 94 -5.00 -9.73 -0.83
N PRO A 95 -6.04 -9.01 -0.34
CA PRO A 95 -6.57 -7.81 -0.99
C PRO A 95 -5.57 -6.64 -1.11
N TYR A 96 -4.53 -6.62 -0.28
CA TYR A 96 -3.54 -5.54 -0.23
C TYR A 96 -2.16 -5.98 -0.72
N GLN A 97 -2.05 -7.05 -1.50
CA GLN A 97 -0.79 -7.63 -1.95
C GLN A 97 0.16 -6.58 -2.58
N LYS A 98 -0.34 -5.81 -3.55
CA LYS A 98 0.43 -4.75 -4.21
C LYS A 98 0.94 -3.70 -3.23
N ASN A 99 0.07 -3.19 -2.36
CA ASN A 99 0.41 -2.14 -1.40
C ASN A 99 1.40 -2.65 -0.34
N MET A 100 1.23 -3.90 0.11
CA MET A 100 2.15 -4.56 1.03
C MET A 100 3.55 -4.74 0.42
N HIS A 101 3.64 -5.20 -0.84
CA HIS A 101 4.93 -5.27 -1.55
C HIS A 101 5.63 -3.92 -1.61
N LEU A 102 4.91 -2.86 -1.99
CA LEU A 102 5.48 -1.51 -2.06
C LEU A 102 5.90 -0.98 -0.67
N ALA A 103 5.14 -1.27 0.38
CA ALA A 103 5.48 -0.88 1.73
C ALA A 103 6.76 -1.57 2.22
N LEU A 104 6.87 -2.90 2.02
CA LEU A 104 8.09 -3.64 2.38
C LEU A 104 9.32 -3.15 1.63
N LEU A 105 9.20 -2.82 0.33
CA LEU A 105 10.28 -2.22 -0.44
C LEU A 105 10.71 -0.85 0.12
N LYS A 106 9.75 -0.01 0.55
CA LYS A 106 10.05 1.27 1.18
C LYS A 106 10.77 1.08 2.51
N ILE A 107 10.31 0.16 3.35
CA ILE A 107 10.95 -0.19 4.62
C ILE A 107 12.37 -0.69 4.36
N GLU A 108 12.57 -1.63 3.42
CA GLU A 108 13.91 -2.13 3.09
C GLU A 108 14.87 -0.99 2.75
N ASN A 109 14.42 -0.02 1.96
CA ASN A 109 15.26 1.07 1.49
C ASN A 109 15.63 2.07 2.58
N LEU A 110 14.82 2.21 3.64
CA LEU A 110 15.11 3.09 4.78
C LEU A 110 16.15 2.52 5.74
N LEU A 111 16.43 1.22 5.67
CA LEU A 111 17.34 0.56 6.60
C LEU A 111 18.81 0.77 6.25
N GLU A 112 19.62 0.90 7.30
CA GLU A 112 21.08 0.87 7.22
C GLU A 112 21.59 -0.50 6.77
N LYS A 113 22.86 -0.56 6.32
CA LYS A 113 23.45 -1.77 5.72
C LYS A 113 23.39 -2.99 6.67
N ASP A 114 23.61 -2.79 7.96
CA ASP A 114 23.64 -3.88 8.94
C ASP A 114 22.24 -4.45 9.18
N ASN A 115 21.23 -3.59 9.30
CA ASN A 115 19.83 -4.02 9.44
C ASN A 115 19.31 -4.73 8.17
N LYS A 116 19.78 -4.33 6.98
CA LYS A 116 19.47 -5.06 5.72
C LYS A 116 20.02 -6.47 5.73
N LYS A 117 21.24 -6.68 6.25
CA LYS A 117 21.85 -8.01 6.36
C LYS A 117 21.07 -8.88 7.34
N TYR A 118 20.77 -8.36 8.53
CA TYR A 118 19.98 -9.04 9.54
C TYR A 118 18.62 -9.51 9.00
N ILE A 119 17.89 -8.64 8.27
CA ILE A 119 16.60 -9.03 7.69
C ILE A 119 16.73 -10.13 6.63
N ARG A 120 17.80 -10.15 5.82
CA ARG A 120 18.03 -11.25 4.87
C ARG A 120 18.22 -12.56 5.59
N GLU A 121 19.04 -12.58 6.63
CA GLU A 121 19.27 -13.79 7.45
C GLU A 121 17.97 -14.28 8.12
N VAL A 122 17.12 -13.36 8.59
CA VAL A 122 15.81 -13.68 9.15
C VAL A 122 14.84 -14.22 8.10
N LYS A 123 14.83 -13.65 6.89
CA LYS A 123 14.01 -14.16 5.77
C LYS A 123 14.42 -15.58 5.37
N ASP A 124 15.71 -15.86 5.33
CA ASP A 124 16.24 -17.16 4.89
C ASP A 124 16.07 -18.25 5.97
N SER A 125 16.03 -17.86 7.25
CA SER A 125 15.86 -18.80 8.37
C SER A 125 14.40 -19.14 8.69
N ILE A 126 13.43 -18.38 8.19
CA ILE A 126 12.01 -18.57 8.49
C ILE A 126 11.24 -18.95 7.23
N SER A 127 10.66 -20.15 7.24
CA SER A 127 9.74 -20.61 6.21
C SER A 127 8.32 -20.71 6.74
N PHE A 128 7.34 -20.38 5.89
CA PHE A 128 5.93 -20.53 6.20
C PHE A 128 5.39 -21.78 5.48
N ASN A 129 4.66 -22.63 6.19
CA ASN A 129 4.00 -23.78 5.57
C ASN A 129 2.79 -23.29 4.75
N ILE A 130 2.95 -23.29 3.42
CA ILE A 130 1.98 -22.75 2.46
C ILE A 130 0.71 -23.63 2.40
N GLN A 131 0.80 -24.92 2.72
CA GLN A 131 -0.33 -25.87 2.59
C GLN A 131 -1.49 -25.62 3.59
N LYS A 132 -1.26 -24.80 4.63
CA LYS A 132 -2.30 -24.40 5.61
C LYS A 132 -2.78 -22.97 5.42
N LEU A 133 -2.33 -22.27 4.38
CA LEU A 133 -2.75 -20.89 4.12
C LEU A 133 -4.13 -20.89 3.47
N LYS A 134 -4.90 -19.84 3.72
CA LYS A 134 -6.24 -19.72 3.17
C LYS A 134 -6.14 -19.29 1.72
N ASP A 135 -6.88 -19.99 0.86
CA ASP A 135 -7.09 -19.56 -0.51
C ASP A 135 -8.24 -18.54 -0.54
N TYR A 136 -7.89 -17.27 -0.74
CA TYR A 136 -8.88 -16.20 -0.92
C TYR A 136 -8.98 -15.75 -2.38
N GLU A 137 -8.37 -16.46 -3.32
CA GLU A 137 -8.30 -16.03 -4.73
C GLU A 137 -9.71 -15.78 -5.29
N ASP A 138 -10.62 -16.72 -5.06
CA ASP A 138 -12.03 -16.65 -5.44
C ASP A 138 -12.84 -15.58 -4.68
N TYR A 139 -12.33 -15.11 -3.54
CA TYR A 139 -13.04 -14.17 -2.65
C TYR A 139 -12.48 -12.75 -2.68
N SER A 140 -11.42 -12.50 -3.45
CA SER A 140 -10.72 -11.21 -3.49
C SER A 140 -11.66 -10.05 -3.88
N GLU A 141 -12.48 -10.23 -4.92
CA GLU A 141 -13.49 -9.25 -5.35
C GLU A 141 -14.61 -9.07 -4.31
N THR A 142 -15.09 -10.18 -3.75
CA THR A 142 -16.14 -10.15 -2.72
C THR A 142 -15.65 -9.41 -1.47
N PHE A 143 -14.40 -9.64 -1.07
CA PHE A 143 -13.77 -8.92 0.02
C PHE A 143 -13.68 -7.43 -0.27
N ALA A 144 -13.18 -7.04 -1.45
CA ALA A 144 -13.03 -5.65 -1.83
C ALA A 144 -14.38 -4.90 -1.77
N LEU A 145 -15.43 -5.52 -2.31
CA LEU A 145 -16.80 -4.99 -2.30
C LEU A 145 -17.35 -4.87 -0.87
N LEU A 146 -17.20 -5.91 -0.04
CA LEU A 146 -17.67 -5.88 1.35
C LEU A 146 -16.90 -4.86 2.19
N ASN A 147 -15.60 -4.73 1.98
CA ASN A 147 -14.77 -3.74 2.66
C ASN A 147 -15.17 -2.31 2.28
N GLU A 148 -15.40 -2.03 1.00
CA GLU A 148 -15.93 -0.73 0.55
C GLU A 148 -17.31 -0.45 1.16
N ALA A 149 -18.19 -1.46 1.21
CA ALA A 149 -19.51 -1.32 1.80
C ALA A 149 -19.46 -1.01 3.30
N ILE A 150 -18.57 -1.67 4.05
CA ILE A 150 -18.35 -1.39 5.48
C ILE A 150 -17.86 0.06 5.67
N LEU A 151 -16.82 0.46 4.94
CA LEU A 151 -16.22 1.80 5.06
C LEU A 151 -17.21 2.92 4.73
N ASN A 152 -18.07 2.69 3.74
CA ASN A 152 -19.06 3.67 3.29
C ASN A 152 -20.45 3.47 3.91
N LYS A 153 -20.60 2.56 4.88
CA LYS A 153 -21.88 2.20 5.51
C LYS A 153 -22.99 1.89 4.50
N LYS A 154 -22.64 1.22 3.40
CA LYS A 154 -23.56 0.82 2.35
C LYS A 154 -24.11 -0.57 2.63
N GLN A 155 -25.39 -0.75 2.31
CA GLN A 155 -26.05 -2.04 2.35
C GLN A 155 -25.63 -2.89 1.15
N VAL A 156 -25.50 -4.21 1.33
CA VAL A 156 -25.16 -5.15 0.26
C VAL A 156 -26.24 -6.20 0.09
N HIS A 157 -26.44 -6.63 -1.16
CA HIS A 157 -27.31 -7.74 -1.52
C HIS A 157 -26.43 -8.92 -1.87
N LEU A 158 -26.56 -10.03 -1.13
CA LEU A 158 -25.74 -11.21 -1.33
C LEU A 158 -26.59 -12.46 -1.50
N LYS A 159 -26.11 -13.36 -2.37
CA LYS A 159 -26.63 -14.71 -2.49
C LYS A 159 -25.96 -15.56 -1.40
N TYR A 160 -26.75 -16.06 -0.46
CA TYR A 160 -26.30 -16.84 0.68
C TYR A 160 -26.75 -18.29 0.55
N TYR A 161 -25.79 -19.19 0.45
CA TYR A 161 -26.05 -20.63 0.53
C TYR A 161 -26.30 -21.04 1.99
N THR A 162 -27.44 -21.67 2.24
CA THR A 162 -27.85 -22.11 3.58
C THR A 162 -27.72 -23.62 3.67
N ILE A 163 -26.69 -24.11 4.37
CA ILE A 163 -26.37 -25.55 4.48
C ILE A 163 -27.56 -26.37 4.99
N SER A 164 -28.28 -25.88 6.00
CA SER A 164 -29.40 -26.62 6.61
C SER A 164 -30.60 -26.83 5.69
N ARG A 165 -30.71 -26.07 4.61
CA ARG A 165 -31.83 -26.09 3.67
C ARG A 165 -31.42 -26.40 2.24
N ASP A 166 -30.11 -26.57 2.01
CA ASP A 166 -29.50 -26.77 0.70
C ASP A 166 -30.02 -25.79 -0.38
N GLU A 167 -30.18 -24.52 0.00
CA GLU A 167 -30.79 -23.49 -0.86
C GLU A 167 -29.94 -22.21 -0.89
N ILE A 168 -30.01 -21.50 -2.03
CA ILE A 168 -29.43 -20.17 -2.18
C ILE A 168 -30.54 -19.14 -1.98
N THR A 169 -30.42 -18.32 -0.94
CA THR A 169 -31.34 -17.21 -0.64
C THR A 169 -30.68 -15.89 -0.94
N THR A 170 -31.46 -14.88 -1.34
CA THR A 170 -30.94 -13.50 -1.42
C THR A 170 -31.15 -12.84 -0.07
N ARG A 171 -30.09 -12.21 0.45
CA ARG A 171 -30.12 -11.49 1.72
C ARG A 171 -29.60 -10.08 1.53
N THR A 172 -30.31 -9.15 2.13
CA THR A 172 -29.89 -7.78 2.26
C THR A 172 -29.26 -7.62 3.64
N VAL A 173 -27.99 -7.22 3.69
CA VAL A 173 -27.26 -7.09 4.96
C VAL A 173 -26.53 -5.75 5.04
N ASN A 174 -26.40 -5.24 6.25
CA ASN A 174 -25.52 -4.11 6.57
C ASN A 174 -24.22 -4.70 7.12
N PRO A 175 -23.16 -4.83 6.31
CA PRO A 175 -21.93 -5.45 6.77
C PRO A 175 -21.24 -4.55 7.79
N CYS A 176 -20.75 -5.13 8.89
CA CYS A 176 -20.13 -4.38 9.99
C CYS A 176 -18.62 -4.64 10.12
N HIS A 177 -18.19 -5.89 9.89
CA HIS A 177 -16.82 -6.33 10.11
C HIS A 177 -16.50 -7.59 9.28
N LEU A 178 -15.24 -7.71 8.82
CA LEU A 178 -14.71 -8.91 8.17
C LEU A 178 -13.61 -9.51 9.05
N CYS A 179 -13.77 -10.77 9.47
CA CYS A 179 -12.78 -11.47 10.29
C CYS A 179 -12.26 -12.75 9.61
N SER A 180 -10.95 -12.98 9.69
CA SER A 180 -10.35 -14.28 9.41
C SER A 180 -10.18 -15.06 10.71
N ALA A 181 -10.79 -16.24 10.83
CA ALA A 181 -10.55 -17.17 11.94
C ALA A 181 -9.52 -18.25 11.55
N ARG A 182 -8.57 -18.52 12.46
CA ARG A 182 -7.36 -19.42 12.44
C ARG A 182 -6.01 -18.76 12.09
N VAL A 183 -5.09 -18.74 13.08
CA VAL A 183 -3.64 -18.45 12.95
C VAL A 183 -2.85 -19.57 13.67
N LEU A 184 -1.66 -19.86 13.14
CA LEU A 184 -0.84 -21.08 13.17
C LEU A 184 -0.32 -21.62 14.52
N GLY A 185 0.04 -22.92 14.52
CA GLY A 185 0.92 -23.58 15.48
C GLY A 185 2.39 -23.67 15.00
N ILE A 186 3.31 -23.77 15.97
CA ILE A 186 4.77 -23.73 15.80
C ILE A 186 5.32 -25.16 15.65
N LEU A 187 6.22 -25.39 14.67
CA LEU A 187 7.04 -26.60 14.59
C LEU A 187 8.42 -26.29 15.18
N SER A 188 8.79 -26.99 16.25
CA SER A 188 10.14 -26.97 16.83
C SER A 188 11.01 -28.03 16.15
N PRO A 189 12.27 -27.73 15.79
CA PRO A 189 13.23 -28.74 15.38
C PRO A 189 13.82 -29.42 16.62
N THR A 190 13.34 -30.62 16.94
CA THR A 190 14.11 -31.59 17.72
C THR A 190 14.13 -32.90 16.95
N ALA A 191 15.22 -33.13 16.22
CA ALA A 191 15.78 -34.44 15.94
C ALA A 191 17.19 -34.26 15.35
N ILE A 192 18.18 -34.18 16.23
CA ILE A 192 19.53 -34.67 15.91
C ILE A 192 19.75 -35.80 16.92
N GLY A 193 19.65 -37.03 16.43
CA GLY A 193 20.17 -38.22 17.10
C GLY A 193 21.64 -38.42 16.75
#